data_AF-A0A2G2ZIC4-F1
#
_entry.id   AF-A0A2G2ZIC4-F1
#
_cell.length_a   1.000
_cell.length_b   1.000
_cell.length_c   1.000
_cell.angle_alpha   90.00
_cell.angle_beta   90.00
_cell.angle_gamma   90.00
#
_symmetry.space_group_name_H-M   'P 1'
#
loop_
_entity.id
_entity.type
_entity.pdbx_description
1 polymer ?
#
loop_
_entity_poly.entity_id
_entity_poly.type
_entity_poly.pdbx_seq_one_letter_code
_entity_poly.pdbx_strand_id
1 'polypeptide(L)'
;MLVDSNYVAYEMMIFMVLLQAGTWEEKNLNKWANDRIKELLISMGSLECSGGRAEVAEVTRCSGDAFLVTVRNKKRVGYTYELTIKVKGEWLVGDEKKVIKGHIDIPEFSFGELDDLQIEVSLSEDKDFGQEDKHRIKQDMKQFLQPLREKLLQFEQELKEL
;
A
#
# COMPACT_ATOMS: atom_id res chain seq x y z
N MET A 1 4.36 -28.59 -25.20
CA MET A 1 3.28 -28.51 -24.20
C MET A 1 2.43 -27.32 -24.61
N LEU A 2 1.50 -27.54 -25.54
CA LEU A 2 0.64 -26.49 -26.10
C LEU A 2 -0.56 -26.40 -25.18
N VAL A 3 -0.68 -25.29 -24.44
CA VAL A 3 -1.92 -24.99 -23.70
C VAL A 3 -2.98 -24.77 -24.77
N ASP A 4 -3.94 -25.69 -24.86
CA ASP A 4 -4.95 -25.72 -25.92
C ASP A 4 -5.65 -24.36 -26.04
N SER A 5 -5.44 -23.70 -27.18
CA SER A 5 -6.03 -22.39 -27.52
C SER A 5 -7.57 -22.41 -27.42
N ASN A 6 -8.17 -23.59 -27.55
CA ASN A 6 -9.59 -23.82 -27.33
C ASN A 6 -10.02 -23.58 -25.88
N TYR A 7 -9.23 -23.97 -24.87
CA TYR A 7 -9.58 -23.80 -23.46
C TYR A 7 -9.67 -22.31 -23.08
N VAL A 8 -8.71 -21.52 -23.57
CA VAL A 8 -8.71 -20.06 -23.39
C VAL A 8 -9.92 -19.42 -24.07
N ALA A 9 -10.30 -19.89 -25.26
CA ALA A 9 -11.49 -19.42 -25.96
C ALA A 9 -12.80 -19.76 -25.22
N TYR A 10 -12.89 -20.92 -24.58
CA TYR A 10 -14.05 -21.29 -23.77
C TYR A 10 -14.19 -20.45 -22.51
N GLU A 11 -13.10 -20.21 -21.77
CA GLU A 11 -13.09 -19.31 -20.59
C GLU A 11 -13.48 -17.88 -21.00
N MET A 12 -12.97 -17.39 -22.13
CA MET A 12 -13.30 -16.06 -22.66
C MET A 12 -14.77 -15.98 -23.12
N MET A 13 -15.30 -17.06 -23.70
CA MET A 13 -16.71 -17.14 -24.11
C MET A 13 -17.66 -17.22 -22.90
N ILE A 14 -17.29 -17.95 -21.84
CA ILE A 14 -18.03 -17.97 -20.57
C ILE A 14 -18.03 -16.57 -19.95
N PHE A 15 -16.88 -15.89 -19.93
CA PHE A 15 -16.76 -14.52 -19.43
C PHE A 15 -17.64 -13.53 -20.24
N MET A 16 -17.62 -13.63 -21.59
CA MET A 16 -18.48 -12.81 -22.46
C MET A 16 -19.97 -13.09 -22.26
N VAL A 17 -20.38 -14.35 -22.08
CA VAL A 17 -21.78 -14.71 -21.83
C VAL A 17 -22.27 -14.17 -20.47
N LEU A 18 -21.43 -14.19 -19.44
CA LEU A 18 -21.76 -13.62 -18.12
C LEU A 18 -21.90 -12.08 -18.16
N LEU A 19 -21.02 -11.41 -18.92
CA LEU A 19 -21.11 -9.98 -19.22
C LEU A 19 -22.41 -9.64 -19.97
N GLN A 20 -22.77 -10.41 -21.00
CA GLN A 20 -23.94 -10.15 -21.84
C GLN A 20 -25.29 -10.41 -21.14
N ALA A 21 -25.29 -11.26 -20.10
CA ALA A 21 -26.49 -11.61 -19.32
C ALA A 21 -26.80 -10.63 -18.16
N GLY A 22 -26.01 -9.56 -17.97
CA GLY A 22 -26.19 -8.62 -16.85
C GLY A 22 -25.93 -9.24 -15.47
N THR A 23 -25.19 -10.35 -15.42
CA THR A 23 -24.93 -11.11 -14.17
C THR A 23 -23.66 -10.67 -13.44
N TRP A 24 -22.94 -9.72 -14.04
CA TRP A 24 -21.68 -9.18 -13.56
C TRP A 24 -21.73 -7.66 -13.73
N GLU A 25 -21.74 -6.94 -12.60
CA GLU A 25 -21.61 -5.49 -12.55
C GLU A 25 -20.32 -5.16 -11.82
N GLU A 26 -19.37 -4.54 -12.52
CA GLU A 26 -18.15 -4.02 -11.93
C GLU A 26 -18.26 -2.50 -11.76
N LYS A 27 -18.02 -2.06 -10.53
CA LYS A 27 -17.92 -0.64 -10.18
C LYS A 27 -16.46 -0.33 -9.91
N ASN A 28 -15.89 0.57 -10.71
CA ASN A 28 -14.55 1.09 -10.46
C ASN A 28 -14.57 2.01 -9.21
N LEU A 29 -13.70 1.71 -8.26
CA LEU A 29 -13.53 2.44 -7.01
C LEU A 29 -12.16 3.13 -6.92
N ASN A 30 -11.38 3.18 -8.01
CA ASN A 30 -10.00 3.70 -8.01
C ASN A 30 -9.93 5.12 -7.45
N LYS A 31 -10.89 5.99 -7.82
CA LYS A 31 -10.91 7.37 -7.31
C LYS A 31 -11.08 7.41 -5.79
N TRP A 32 -12.08 6.69 -5.28
CA TRP A 32 -12.36 6.62 -3.85
C TRP A 32 -11.19 6.00 -3.08
N ALA A 33 -10.65 4.89 -3.60
CA ALA A 33 -9.54 4.18 -2.98
C ALA A 33 -8.27 5.03 -2.92
N ASN A 34 -7.90 5.72 -4.00
CA ASN A 34 -6.75 6.61 -4.03
C ASN A 34 -6.85 7.75 -3.01
N ASP A 35 -7.99 8.43 -2.95
CA ASP A 35 -8.22 9.49 -1.96
C ASP A 35 -8.17 8.91 -0.55
N ARG A 36 -8.86 7.78 -0.31
CA ARG A 36 -8.99 7.20 1.02
C ARG A 36 -7.67 6.68 1.57
N ILE A 37 -6.88 5.98 0.76
CA ILE A 37 -5.53 5.51 1.14
C ILE A 37 -4.66 6.71 1.51
N LYS A 38 -4.63 7.77 0.69
CA LYS A 38 -3.85 8.98 0.99
C LYS A 38 -4.27 9.63 2.31
N GLU A 39 -5.57 9.77 2.56
CA GLU A 39 -6.07 10.31 3.83
C GLU A 39 -5.64 9.47 5.04
N LEU A 40 -5.78 8.14 4.95
CA LEU A 40 -5.43 7.23 6.05
C LEU A 40 -3.93 7.25 6.36
N LEU A 41 -3.09 7.29 5.32
CA LEU A 41 -1.64 7.35 5.45
C LEU A 41 -1.19 8.69 6.05
N ILE A 42 -1.76 9.82 5.61
CA ILE A 42 -1.48 11.14 6.19
C ILE A 42 -1.98 11.21 7.65
N SER A 43 -3.11 10.57 7.95
CA SER A 43 -3.67 10.51 9.30
C SER A 43 -2.87 9.64 10.28
N MET A 44 -1.87 8.85 9.84
CA MET A 44 -0.96 8.17 10.77
C MET A 44 -0.14 9.14 11.62
N GLY A 45 0.12 10.35 11.11
CA GLY A 45 0.87 11.38 11.82
C GLY A 45 2.33 10.99 12.04
N SER A 46 2.81 11.21 13.28
CA SER A 46 4.20 11.00 13.66
C SER A 46 4.36 9.80 14.59
N LEU A 47 5.38 9.00 14.34
CA LEU A 47 5.83 7.91 15.17
C LEU A 47 7.04 8.35 16.02
N GLU A 48 7.00 8.06 17.31
CA GLU A 48 8.15 8.19 18.20
C GLU A 48 9.04 6.95 18.08
N CYS A 49 10.33 7.16 17.87
CA CYS A 49 11.30 6.11 17.63
C CYS A 49 12.42 6.17 18.67
N SER A 50 13.19 5.08 18.75
CA SER A 50 14.21 4.82 19.77
C SER A 50 15.24 5.96 19.95
N GLY A 51 15.50 6.72 18.88
CA GLY A 51 16.41 7.86 18.91
C GLY A 51 15.90 9.07 18.14
N GLY A 52 14.59 9.24 17.99
CA GLY A 52 14.05 10.31 17.15
C GLY A 52 12.53 10.32 17.02
N ARG A 53 12.04 11.20 16.15
CA ARG A 53 10.63 11.27 15.74
C ARG A 53 10.57 11.24 14.22
N ALA A 54 9.71 10.41 13.67
CA ALA A 54 9.46 10.33 12.23
C ALA A 54 8.00 10.66 11.93
N GLU A 55 7.72 11.32 10.83
CA GLU A 55 6.36 11.61 10.39
C GLU A 55 6.21 11.38 8.89
N VAL A 56 5.00 10.99 8.48
CA VAL A 56 4.63 10.90 7.08
C VAL A 56 4.57 12.31 6.50
N ALA A 57 5.44 12.60 5.53
CA ALA A 57 5.51 13.91 4.90
C ALA A 57 4.50 14.02 3.74
N GLU A 58 4.47 13.01 2.87
CA GLU A 58 3.58 12.95 1.71
C GLU A 58 3.52 11.54 1.14
N VAL A 59 2.43 11.23 0.44
CA VAL A 59 2.32 10.01 -0.38
C VAL A 59 2.61 10.39 -1.83
N THR A 60 3.80 10.06 -2.33
CA THR A 60 4.23 10.42 -3.69
C THR A 60 3.65 9.53 -4.76
N ARG A 61 3.48 8.23 -4.45
CA ARG A 61 2.95 7.24 -5.37
C ARG A 61 1.81 6.50 -4.67
N CYS A 62 0.68 6.45 -5.34
CA CYS A 62 -0.49 5.67 -4.97
C CYS A 62 -1.18 5.35 -6.30
N SER A 63 -0.90 4.15 -6.79
CA SER A 63 -1.36 3.69 -8.10
C SER A 63 -1.80 2.25 -7.96
N GLY A 64 -2.87 1.90 -8.65
CA GLY A 64 -3.48 0.59 -8.53
C GLY A 64 -4.93 0.61 -8.95
N ASP A 65 -5.56 -0.54 -8.76
CA ASP A 65 -6.93 -0.80 -9.15
C ASP A 65 -7.73 -1.26 -7.94
N ALA A 66 -8.91 -0.67 -7.75
CA ALA A 66 -9.89 -1.05 -6.76
C ALA A 66 -11.25 -1.20 -7.44
N PHE A 67 -11.91 -2.32 -7.22
CA PHE A 67 -13.17 -2.64 -7.86
C PHE A 67 -14.13 -3.33 -6.90
N LEU A 68 -15.41 -3.11 -7.14
CA LEU A 68 -16.51 -3.85 -6.53
C LEU A 68 -17.22 -4.61 -7.63
N VAL A 69 -17.16 -5.93 -7.56
CA VAL A 69 -17.86 -6.84 -8.46
C VAL A 69 -19.10 -7.38 -7.77
N THR A 70 -20.26 -7.23 -8.40
CA THR A 70 -21.51 -7.84 -7.95
C THR A 70 -21.89 -9.00 -8.86
N VAL A 71 -21.97 -10.21 -8.29
CA VAL A 71 -22.40 -11.42 -9.01
C VAL A 71 -23.58 -12.02 -8.28
N ARG A 72 -24.74 -12.11 -8.95
CA ARG A 72 -25.98 -12.69 -8.38
C ARG A 72 -26.31 -12.13 -6.98
N ASN A 73 -26.28 -10.81 -6.85
CA ASN A 73 -26.53 -10.08 -5.59
C ASN A 73 -25.49 -10.34 -4.47
N LYS A 74 -24.33 -10.92 -4.79
CA LYS A 74 -23.18 -11.04 -3.88
C LYS A 74 -22.09 -10.07 -4.30
N LYS A 75 -21.77 -9.14 -3.42
CA LYS A 75 -20.67 -8.20 -3.59
C LYS A 75 -19.33 -8.88 -3.28
N ARG A 76 -18.32 -8.56 -4.08
CA ARG A 76 -16.92 -8.89 -3.83
C ARG A 76 -16.08 -7.67 -4.16
N VAL A 77 -15.22 -7.30 -3.22
CA VAL A 77 -14.26 -6.23 -3.41
C VAL A 77 -12.90 -6.83 -3.71
N GLY A 78 -12.12 -6.12 -4.51
CA GLY A 78 -10.72 -6.43 -4.76
C GLY A 78 -9.96 -5.14 -4.95
N TYR A 79 -8.69 -5.16 -4.56
CA TYR A 79 -7.76 -4.12 -4.91
C TYR A 79 -6.34 -4.69 -5.01
N THR A 80 -5.52 -4.01 -5.81
CA THR A 80 -4.08 -4.20 -5.88
C THR A 80 -3.45 -2.83 -6.07
N TYR A 81 -2.55 -2.45 -5.16
CA TYR A 81 -1.96 -1.13 -5.12
C TYR A 81 -0.46 -1.19 -4.87
N GLU A 82 0.21 -0.14 -5.30
CA GLU A 82 1.59 0.18 -4.96
C GLU A 82 1.65 1.58 -4.35
N LEU A 83 2.53 1.73 -3.35
CA LEU A 83 2.65 2.97 -2.59
C LEU A 83 4.11 3.38 -2.44
N THR A 84 4.37 4.68 -2.60
CA THR A 84 5.63 5.29 -2.18
C THR A 84 5.28 6.44 -1.25
N ILE A 85 5.82 6.39 -0.05
CA ILE A 85 5.52 7.33 1.04
C ILE A 85 6.82 8.01 1.42
N LYS A 86 6.88 9.33 1.32
CA LYS A 86 8.00 10.09 1.88
C LYS A 86 7.77 10.28 3.37
N VAL A 87 8.79 9.99 4.14
CA VAL A 87 8.83 10.27 5.57
C VAL A 87 9.98 11.22 5.86
N LYS A 88 9.76 12.08 6.85
CA LYS A 88 10.77 13.01 7.35
C LYS A 88 10.79 12.88 8.86
N GLY A 89 11.94 13.06 9.46
CA GLY A 89 12.05 12.97 10.90
C GLY A 89 13.35 13.56 11.42
N GLU A 90 13.46 13.61 12.73
CA GLU A 90 14.64 14.05 13.44
C GLU A 90 15.19 12.88 14.23
N TRP A 91 16.45 12.52 13.98
CA TRP A 91 17.15 11.47 14.72
C TRP A 91 18.41 12.01 15.36
N LEU A 92 18.75 11.46 16.52
CA LEU A 92 19.98 11.75 17.24
C LEU A 92 21.12 10.91 16.65
N VAL A 93 22.03 11.55 15.92
CA VAL A 93 23.20 10.93 15.29
C VAL A 93 24.43 11.44 16.03
N GLY A 94 25.11 10.56 16.76
CA GLY A 94 26.14 10.98 17.72
C GLY A 94 25.52 11.81 18.84
N ASP A 95 25.92 13.08 18.95
CA ASP A 95 25.41 14.03 19.97
C ASP A 95 24.45 15.09 19.37
N GLU A 96 24.26 15.09 18.04
CA GLU A 96 23.44 16.08 17.34
C GLU A 96 22.14 15.49 16.80
N LYS A 97 21.06 16.28 16.88
CA LYS A 97 19.79 15.96 16.21
C LYS A 97 19.86 16.43 14.76
N LYS A 98 19.79 15.49 13.83
CA LYS A 98 19.75 15.76 12.39
C LYS A 98 18.36 15.46 11.83
N VAL A 99 17.91 16.32 10.92
CA VAL A 99 16.70 16.07 10.12
C VAL A 99 17.09 15.08 9.02
N ILE A 100 16.38 13.96 8.94
CA ILE A 100 16.64 12.91 7.97
C ILE A 100 15.38 12.68 7.15
N LYS A 101 15.55 12.57 5.84
CA LYS A 101 14.46 12.26 4.90
C LYS A 101 14.62 10.85 4.36
N GLY A 102 13.53 10.11 4.31
CA GLY A 102 13.50 8.80 3.69
C GLY A 102 12.21 8.56 2.92
N HIS A 103 12.16 7.41 2.26
CA HIS A 103 11.00 6.91 1.56
C HIS A 103 10.75 5.46 1.96
N ILE A 104 9.47 5.13 2.05
CA ILE A 104 8.95 3.79 2.30
C ILE A 104 8.19 3.40 1.05
N ASP A 105 8.66 2.34 0.39
CA ASP A 105 8.06 1.80 -0.82
C ASP A 105 7.38 0.47 -0.50
N ILE A 106 6.15 0.36 -0.96
CA ILE A 106 5.32 -0.84 -0.90
C ILE A 106 5.14 -1.25 -2.36
N PRO A 107 5.93 -2.23 -2.85
CA PRO A 107 6.00 -2.56 -4.27
C PRO A 107 4.65 -3.05 -4.80
N GLU A 108 3.94 -3.86 -4.01
CA GLU A 108 2.59 -4.32 -4.31
C GLU A 108 1.94 -4.82 -3.01
N PHE A 109 0.65 -4.56 -2.86
CA PHE A 109 -0.19 -5.21 -1.86
C PHE A 109 -1.62 -5.34 -2.37
N SER A 110 -2.26 -6.43 -1.97
CA SER A 110 -3.58 -6.82 -2.46
C SER A 110 -4.54 -7.10 -1.32
N PHE A 111 -5.83 -7.08 -1.63
CA PHE A 111 -6.89 -7.37 -0.69
C PHE A 111 -6.68 -8.74 0.01
N GLY A 112 -6.65 -8.73 1.34
CA GLY A 112 -6.49 -9.93 2.16
C GLY A 112 -5.04 -10.42 2.31
N GLU A 113 -4.07 -9.77 1.66
CA GLU A 113 -2.65 -10.13 1.73
C GLU A 113 -1.82 -9.16 2.60
N LEU A 114 -2.49 -8.35 3.42
CA LEU A 114 -1.83 -7.41 4.34
C LEU A 114 -0.99 -8.10 5.42
N ASP A 115 -1.11 -9.42 5.62
CA ASP A 115 -0.26 -10.16 6.55
C ASP A 115 1.19 -10.28 6.08
N ASP A 116 1.38 -10.43 4.77
CA ASP A 116 2.69 -10.55 4.11
C ASP A 116 3.16 -9.20 3.54
N LEU A 117 2.61 -8.08 4.05
CA LEU A 117 2.94 -6.74 3.56
C LEU A 117 4.44 -6.47 3.69
N GLN A 118 5.11 -6.29 2.55
CA GLN A 118 6.54 -5.98 2.48
C GLN A 118 6.74 -4.48 2.26
N ILE A 119 7.67 -3.91 3.02
CA ILE A 119 8.09 -2.51 2.85
C ILE A 119 9.59 -2.43 2.61
N GLU A 120 9.98 -1.59 1.67
CA GLU A 120 11.37 -1.22 1.42
C GLU A 120 11.61 0.19 1.97
N VAL A 121 12.68 0.35 2.75
CA VAL A 121 13.00 1.60 3.41
C VAL A 121 14.33 2.12 2.88
N SER A 122 14.29 3.34 2.35
CA SER A 122 15.43 3.99 1.73
C SER A 122 15.64 5.40 2.28
N LEU A 123 16.90 5.75 2.55
CA LEU A 123 17.30 7.04 3.10
C LEU A 123 17.77 7.94 1.96
N SER A 124 17.34 9.20 1.95
CA SER A 124 17.71 10.16 0.91
C SER A 124 19.14 10.68 1.09
N GLU A 125 19.63 10.71 2.33
CA GLU A 125 20.92 11.28 2.73
C GLU A 125 21.93 10.18 3.14
N ASP A 126 22.07 9.14 2.32
CA ASP A 126 22.93 7.98 2.62
C ASP A 126 24.43 8.32 2.77
N LYS A 127 24.90 9.52 2.41
CA LYS A 127 26.35 9.85 2.46
C LYS A 127 26.81 10.51 3.75
N ASP A 128 25.90 10.98 4.60
CA ASP A 128 26.23 11.84 5.76
C ASP A 128 26.32 11.07 7.09
N PHE A 129 26.03 9.77 7.10
CA PHE A 129 25.84 8.97 8.31
C PHE A 129 26.73 7.72 8.37
N GLY A 130 27.14 7.33 9.58
CA GLY A 130 27.78 6.04 9.82
C GLY A 130 26.84 4.87 9.50
N GLN A 131 27.41 3.71 9.15
CA GLN A 131 26.62 2.51 8.81
C GLN A 131 25.69 2.07 9.95
N GLU A 132 26.10 2.28 11.21
CA GLU A 132 25.31 1.95 12.39
C GLU A 132 24.07 2.84 12.52
N ASP A 133 24.23 4.16 12.41
CA ASP A 133 23.11 5.10 12.44
C ASP A 133 22.11 4.81 11.32
N LYS A 134 22.59 4.56 10.09
CA LYS A 134 21.71 4.18 8.97
C LYS A 134 20.92 2.93 9.27
N HIS A 135 21.55 1.90 9.84
CA HIS A 135 20.87 0.67 10.20
C HIS A 135 19.78 0.94 11.24
N ARG A 136 20.11 1.73 12.27
CA ARG A 136 19.16 2.12 13.32
C ARG A 136 17.96 2.89 12.76
N ILE A 137 18.20 3.92 11.93
CA ILE A 137 17.16 4.73 11.30
C ILE A 137 16.28 3.86 10.40
N LYS A 138 16.87 2.98 9.59
CA LYS A 138 16.10 2.03 8.77
C LYS A 138 15.25 1.10 9.61
N GLN A 139 15.75 0.60 10.74
CA GLN A 139 14.96 -0.23 11.66
C GLN A 139 13.82 0.57 12.32
N ASP A 140 14.08 1.81 12.74
CA ASP A 140 13.05 2.71 13.27
C ASP A 140 11.95 2.98 12.24
N MET A 141 12.33 3.26 10.99
CA MET A 141 11.38 3.43 9.89
C MET A 141 10.60 2.15 9.56
N LYS A 142 11.17 0.97 9.76
CA LYS A 142 10.43 -0.29 9.64
C LYS A 142 9.32 -0.44 10.68
N GLN A 143 9.36 0.32 11.78
CA GLN A 143 8.26 0.34 12.74
C GLN A 143 6.98 0.96 12.15
N PHE A 144 7.06 1.71 11.05
CA PHE A 144 5.86 2.16 10.32
C PHE A 144 5.07 1.01 9.70
N LEU A 145 5.64 -0.19 9.55
CA LEU A 145 4.94 -1.35 8.98
C LEU A 145 3.65 -1.66 9.74
N GLN A 146 3.70 -1.62 11.08
CA GLN A 146 2.55 -1.91 11.93
C GLN A 146 1.41 -0.90 11.74
N PRO A 147 1.61 0.42 11.94
CA PRO A 147 0.55 1.40 11.73
C PRO A 147 0.10 1.49 10.26
N LEU A 148 1.00 1.26 9.29
CA LEU A 148 0.63 1.14 7.87
C LEU A 148 -0.37 0.01 7.68
N ARG A 149 -0.06 -1.18 8.21
CA ARG A 149 -0.92 -2.34 8.12
C ARG A 149 -2.27 -2.10 8.79
N GLU A 150 -2.30 -1.45 9.95
CA GLU A 150 -3.57 -1.10 10.63
C GLU A 150 -4.43 -0.15 9.79
N LYS A 151 -3.82 0.89 9.20
CA LYS A 151 -4.54 1.82 8.30
C LYS A 151 -5.03 1.16 7.03
N LEU A 152 -4.22 0.29 6.43
CA LEU A 152 -4.63 -0.47 5.25
C LEU A 152 -5.74 -1.47 5.60
N LEU A 153 -5.70 -2.09 6.77
CA LEU A 153 -6.77 -2.97 7.25
C LEU A 153 -8.09 -2.20 7.46
N GLN A 154 -8.00 -0.98 7.99
CA GLN A 154 -9.14 -0.08 8.09
C GLN A 154 -9.70 0.23 6.69
N PHE A 155 -8.83 0.53 5.72
CA PHE A 155 -9.23 0.72 4.32
C PHE A 155 -9.97 -0.52 3.77
N GLU A 156 -9.50 -1.75 4.03
CA GLU A 156 -10.19 -2.95 3.56
C GLU A 156 -11.58 -3.11 4.15
N GLN A 157 -11.75 -2.77 5.43
CA GLN A 157 -13.05 -2.82 6.09
C GLN A 157 -14.01 -1.81 5.48
N GLU A 158 -13.56 -0.58 5.25
CA GLU A 158 -14.36 0.46 4.60
C GLU A 158 -14.71 0.08 3.15
N LEU A 159 -13.77 -0.53 2.42
CA LEU A 159 -14.00 -1.01 1.06
C LEU A 159 -15.11 -2.08 1.04
N LYS A 160 -15.11 -3.02 1.99
CA LYS A 160 -16.14 -4.07 2.11
C LYS A 160 -17.56 -3.53 2.36
N GLU A 161 -17.67 -2.36 2.98
CA GLU A 161 -18.95 -1.74 3.34
C GLU A 161 -19.59 -0.93 2.18
N LEU A 162 -18.86 -0.72 1.06
CA LEU A 162 -19.36 -0.03 -0.14
C LEU A 162 -20.35 -0.88 -0.97
#